data_AF-A0A328TR49-F1
#
_entry.id   AF-A0A328TR49-F1
#
_cell.length_a   1.000
_cell.length_b   1.000
_cell.length_c   1.000
_cell.angle_alpha   90.00
_cell.angle_beta   90.00
_cell.angle_gamma   90.00
#
_symmetry.space_group_name_H-M   'P 1'
#
loop_
_entity.id
_entity.type
_entity.pdbx_description
1 polymer ?
#
loop_
_entity_poly.entity_id
_entity_poly.type
_entity_poly.pdbx_seq_one_letter_code
_entity_poly.pdbx_strand_id
1 'polypeptide(L)'
;MTIHLPFAQEWLTAAECDDLLAFLRGSIDAICNIVREDARRLAAALKPSATPRLMDRRFGDWRILADEYDHENWLDEDDAEQLDAVLEAVLVRGARFCPVLLTVVNEREEDIKAAGVITDVLRFLGDPARRWLDRRVLREVMSEARAMPAQ
;
A
#
# COMPACT_ATOMS: atom_id res chain seq x y z
N MET A 1 -19.79 26.20 1.59
CA MET A 1 -19.06 26.89 2.69
C MET A 1 -18.95 28.36 2.36
N THR A 2 -19.51 29.23 3.22
CA THR A 2 -19.53 30.69 3.05
C THR A 2 -18.59 31.28 4.11
N ILE A 3 -17.52 31.94 3.67
CA ILE A 3 -16.53 32.58 4.55
C ILE A 3 -16.91 34.06 4.63
N HIS A 4 -17.04 34.59 5.84
CA HIS A 4 -17.33 36.01 6.08
C HIS A 4 -16.14 36.65 6.80
N LEU A 5 -15.73 37.83 6.34
CA LEU A 5 -14.58 38.57 6.88
C LEU A 5 -15.07 39.91 7.48
N PRO A 6 -15.61 39.91 8.71
CA PRO A 6 -16.36 41.04 9.24
C PRO A 6 -15.55 42.33 9.42
N PHE A 7 -14.24 42.23 9.63
CA PHE A 7 -13.36 43.38 9.84
C PHE A 7 -12.56 43.77 8.58
N ALA A 8 -12.53 42.93 7.55
CA ALA A 8 -11.76 43.20 6.34
C ALA A 8 -12.32 44.40 5.57
N GLN A 9 -13.63 44.62 5.64
CA GLN A 9 -14.33 45.74 4.98
C GLN A 9 -14.01 47.11 5.58
N GLU A 10 -13.35 47.17 6.74
CA GLU A 10 -12.87 48.43 7.35
C GLU A 10 -11.59 48.95 6.66
N TRP A 11 -10.85 48.07 5.97
CA TRP A 11 -9.55 48.39 5.35
C TRP A 11 -9.43 47.98 3.88
N LEU A 12 -10.36 47.16 3.37
CA LEU A 12 -10.40 46.67 1.99
C LEU A 12 -11.70 47.09 1.31
N THR A 13 -11.61 47.40 0.02
CA THR A 13 -12.77 47.58 -0.84
C THR A 13 -13.54 46.26 -1.02
N ALA A 14 -14.77 46.35 -1.50
CA ALA A 14 -15.58 45.16 -1.80
C ALA A 14 -14.90 44.24 -2.83
N ALA A 15 -14.28 44.80 -3.87
CA ALA A 15 -13.54 44.03 -4.87
C ALA A 15 -12.33 43.31 -4.27
N GLU A 16 -11.56 43.96 -3.39
CA GLU A 16 -10.43 43.31 -2.71
C GLU A 16 -10.89 42.21 -1.74
N CYS A 17 -12.04 42.39 -1.08
CA CYS A 17 -12.67 41.34 -0.28
C CYS A 17 -13.08 40.14 -1.15
N ASP A 18 -13.66 40.38 -2.32
CA ASP A 18 -14.07 39.33 -3.25
C ASP A 18 -12.86 38.56 -3.80
N ASP A 19 -11.79 39.27 -4.17
CA ASP A 19 -10.53 38.68 -4.63
C ASP A 19 -9.89 37.79 -3.54
N LEU A 20 -9.87 38.28 -2.29
CA LEU A 20 -9.37 37.51 -1.14
C LEU A 20 -10.21 36.26 -0.91
N LEU A 21 -11.54 36.37 -0.96
CA LEU A 21 -12.44 35.21 -0.80
C LEU A 21 -12.28 34.21 -1.94
N ALA A 22 -12.11 34.67 -3.18
CA ALA A 22 -11.85 33.82 -4.33
C ALA A 22 -10.52 33.08 -4.18
N PHE A 23 -9.46 33.78 -3.74
CA PHE A 23 -8.16 33.18 -3.44
C PHE A 23 -8.24 32.13 -2.33
N LEU A 24 -8.89 32.44 -1.21
CA LEU A 24 -9.06 31.50 -0.10
C LEU A 24 -9.86 30.27 -0.53
N ARG A 25 -10.92 30.47 -1.31
CA ARG A 25 -11.70 29.37 -1.88
C ARG A 25 -10.85 28.48 -2.79
N GLY A 26 -10.12 29.08 -3.73
CA GLY A 26 -9.22 28.34 -4.61
C GLY A 26 -8.13 27.57 -3.85
N SER A 27 -7.60 28.15 -2.77
CA SER A 27 -6.61 27.50 -1.91
C SER A 27 -7.18 26.31 -1.16
N ILE A 28 -8.39 26.46 -0.58
CA ILE A 28 -9.09 25.37 0.11
C ILE A 28 -9.42 24.25 -0.88
N ASP A 29 -9.96 24.60 -2.06
CA ASP A 29 -10.28 23.63 -3.10
C ASP A 29 -9.03 22.87 -3.56
N ALA A 30 -7.89 23.55 -3.68
CA ALA A 30 -6.61 22.92 -4.00
C ALA A 30 -6.18 21.91 -2.93
N ILE A 31 -6.21 22.30 -1.64
CA ILE A 31 -5.85 21.43 -0.53
C ILE A 31 -6.80 20.21 -0.46
N CYS A 32 -8.11 20.44 -0.55
CA CYS A 32 -9.09 19.34 -0.55
C CYS A 32 -8.87 18.36 -1.71
N ASN A 33 -8.47 18.87 -2.88
CA ASN A 33 -8.14 18.00 -4.01
C ASN A 33 -6.89 17.18 -3.77
N ILE A 34 -5.84 17.74 -3.17
CA ILE A 34 -4.63 17.00 -2.78
C ILE A 34 -5.00 15.87 -1.81
N VAL A 35 -5.68 16.20 -0.71
CA VAL A 35 -6.10 15.22 0.31
C VAL A 35 -6.94 14.09 -0.31
N ARG A 36 -7.88 14.44 -1.20
CA ARG A 36 -8.73 13.45 -1.88
C ARG A 36 -7.93 12.51 -2.78
N GLU A 37 -6.96 13.05 -3.52
CA GLU A 37 -6.12 12.27 -4.42
C GLU A 37 -5.16 11.37 -3.66
N ASP A 38 -4.52 11.90 -2.62
CA ASP A 38 -3.62 11.15 -1.75
C ASP A 38 -4.35 10.02 -1.02
N ALA A 39 -5.56 10.29 -0.51
CA ALA A 39 -6.40 9.25 0.10
C ALA A 39 -6.74 8.11 -0.88
N ARG A 40 -6.97 8.42 -2.16
CA ARG A 40 -7.19 7.38 -3.19
C ARG A 40 -5.93 6.57 -3.47
N ARG A 41 -4.76 7.24 -3.54
CA ARG A 41 -3.47 6.57 -3.75
C ARG A 41 -3.14 5.63 -2.60
N LEU A 42 -3.33 6.08 -1.35
CA LEU A 42 -3.18 5.26 -0.16
C LEU A 42 -4.13 4.06 -0.20
N ALA A 43 -5.42 4.28 -0.44
CA ALA A 43 -6.39 3.20 -0.52
C ALA A 43 -6.05 2.16 -1.62
N ALA A 44 -5.54 2.63 -2.76
CA ALA A 44 -5.11 1.75 -3.84
C ALA A 44 -3.82 0.97 -3.51
N ALA A 45 -2.88 1.58 -2.78
CA ALA A 45 -1.61 0.96 -2.41
C ALA A 45 -1.73 -0.12 -1.34
N LEU A 46 -2.76 -0.03 -0.49
CA LEU A 46 -3.04 -0.98 0.60
C LEU A 46 -3.83 -2.21 0.13
N LYS A 47 -4.62 -2.08 -0.94
CA LYS A 47 -5.46 -3.18 -1.45
C LYS A 47 -4.79 -3.97 -2.57
N PRO A 48 -5.09 -5.27 -2.73
CA PRO A 48 -4.63 -6.03 -3.88
C PRO A 48 -5.01 -5.36 -5.20
N SER A 49 -4.09 -5.39 -6.15
CA SER A 49 -4.31 -4.91 -7.51
C SER A 49 -5.16 -5.89 -8.31
N ALA A 50 -5.61 -5.46 -9.48
CA ALA A 50 -6.36 -6.32 -10.39
C ALA A 50 -5.56 -7.56 -10.86
N THR A 51 -4.23 -7.51 -10.79
CA THR A 51 -3.31 -8.60 -11.11
C THR A 51 -2.43 -8.90 -9.91
N PRO A 52 -2.94 -9.66 -8.90
CA PRO A 52 -2.28 -9.81 -7.62
C PRO A 52 -1.02 -10.68 -7.66
N ARG A 53 -0.80 -11.49 -8.71
CA ARG A 53 0.33 -12.41 -8.81
C ARG A 53 1.66 -11.66 -8.96
N LEU A 54 2.50 -11.76 -7.94
CA LEU A 54 3.82 -11.11 -7.87
C LEU A 54 4.97 -12.06 -8.21
N MET A 55 4.81 -13.34 -7.85
CA MET A 55 5.83 -14.35 -8.09
C MET A 55 5.18 -15.70 -8.39
N ASP A 56 5.78 -16.38 -9.36
CA ASP A 56 5.46 -17.75 -9.72
C ASP A 56 6.76 -18.49 -10.01
N ARG A 57 7.05 -19.49 -9.18
CA ARG A 57 8.29 -20.27 -9.27
C ARG A 57 7.98 -21.75 -9.17
N ARG A 58 8.45 -22.52 -10.14
CA ARG A 58 8.25 -23.96 -10.21
C ARG A 58 9.58 -24.70 -10.08
N PHE A 59 9.58 -25.77 -9.30
CA PHE A 59 10.73 -26.64 -9.05
C PHE A 59 10.26 -28.10 -8.97
N GLY A 60 10.35 -28.84 -10.08
CA GLY A 60 9.76 -30.18 -10.19
C GLY A 60 8.24 -30.11 -10.02
N ASP A 61 7.70 -30.91 -9.10
CA ASP A 61 6.28 -30.95 -8.73
C ASP A 61 5.88 -29.84 -7.74
N TRP A 62 6.82 -28.99 -7.32
CA TRP A 62 6.56 -27.92 -6.36
C TRP A 62 6.41 -26.57 -7.03
N ARG A 63 5.45 -25.77 -6.55
CA ARG A 63 5.25 -24.39 -6.98
C ARG A 63 5.17 -23.46 -5.78
N ILE A 64 5.88 -22.35 -5.85
CA ILE A 64 5.87 -21.27 -4.86
C ILE A 64 5.22 -20.05 -5.51
N LEU A 65 4.13 -19.61 -4.91
CA LEU A 65 3.30 -18.50 -5.37
C LEU A 65 3.38 -17.36 -4.37
N ALA A 66 3.47 -16.14 -4.88
CA ALA A 66 3.28 -14.94 -4.06
C ALA A 66 2.21 -14.06 -4.70
N ASP A 67 1.15 -13.81 -3.95
CA ASP A 67 0.00 -13.03 -4.37
C ASP A 67 -0.23 -11.86 -3.40
N GLU A 68 -0.58 -10.68 -3.92
CA GLU A 68 -1.12 -9.61 -3.09
C GLU A 68 -2.37 -10.12 -2.35
N TYR A 69 -2.44 -9.87 -1.06
CA TYR A 69 -3.40 -10.49 -0.17
C TYR A 69 -4.20 -9.44 0.58
N ASP A 70 -5.53 -9.61 0.60
CA ASP A 70 -6.46 -8.73 1.31
C ASP A 70 -6.45 -9.09 2.80
N HIS A 71 -5.41 -8.64 3.50
CA HIS A 71 -5.20 -8.85 4.92
C HIS A 71 -4.75 -7.55 5.57
N GLU A 72 -4.95 -7.44 6.89
CA GLU A 72 -4.44 -6.30 7.63
C GLU A 72 -2.91 -6.28 7.54
N ASN A 73 -2.39 -5.13 7.12
CA ASN A 73 -0.95 -4.91 7.08
C ASN A 73 -0.49 -4.36 8.43
N TRP A 74 0.76 -4.62 8.77
CA TRP A 74 1.39 -4.07 9.96
C TRP A 74 2.21 -2.84 9.60
N LEU A 75 2.07 -1.78 10.39
CA LEU A 75 2.91 -0.58 10.40
C LEU A 75 2.97 -0.08 11.83
N ASP A 76 4.15 0.25 12.34
CA ASP A 76 4.26 0.84 13.67
C ASP A 76 3.82 2.30 13.61
N GLU A 77 2.65 2.61 14.18
CA GLU A 77 2.10 3.97 14.19
C GLU A 77 2.86 4.92 15.11
N ASP A 78 3.62 4.38 16.08
CA ASP A 78 4.43 5.16 17.01
C ASP A 78 5.80 5.52 16.40
N ASP A 79 6.21 4.86 15.31
CA ASP A 79 7.43 5.18 14.56
C ASP A 79 7.12 6.20 13.44
N ALA A 80 7.20 7.48 13.79
CA ALA A 80 6.97 8.57 12.86
C ALA A 80 7.94 8.57 11.66
N GLU A 81 9.19 8.13 11.83
CA GLU A 81 10.16 8.06 10.73
C GLU A 81 9.78 6.96 9.74
N GLN A 82 9.33 5.79 10.24
CA GLN A 82 8.83 4.71 9.41
C GLN A 82 7.55 5.14 8.66
N LEU A 83 6.60 5.77 9.36
CA LEU A 83 5.36 6.25 8.76
C LEU A 83 5.63 7.26 7.64
N ASP A 84 6.48 8.25 7.88
CA ASP A 84 6.84 9.26 6.88
C ASP A 84 7.50 8.62 5.65
N ALA A 85 8.40 7.64 5.85
CA ALA A 85 9.04 6.92 4.76
C ALA A 85 8.05 6.11 3.91
N VAL A 86 7.05 5.47 4.54
CA VAL A 86 5.99 4.73 3.83
C VAL A 86 5.09 5.69 3.06
N LEU A 87 4.69 6.80 3.66
CA LEU A 87 3.87 7.83 3.01
C LEU A 87 4.60 8.43 1.80
N GLU A 88 5.88 8.78 1.93
CA GLU A 88 6.69 9.27 0.81
C GLU A 88 6.76 8.23 -0.31
N ALA A 89 7.04 6.97 0.04
CA ALA A 89 7.16 5.91 -0.93
C ALA A 89 5.84 5.67 -1.69
N VAL A 90 4.70 5.69 -1.01
CA VAL A 90 3.39 5.48 -1.65
C VAL A 90 2.97 6.71 -2.45
N LEU A 91 2.93 7.89 -1.83
CA LEU A 91 2.35 9.10 -2.42
C LEU A 91 3.23 9.73 -3.50
N VAL A 92 4.55 9.65 -3.36
CA VAL A 92 5.51 10.29 -4.28
C VAL A 92 6.05 9.29 -5.29
N ARG A 93 6.38 8.07 -4.84
CA ARG A 93 7.12 7.08 -5.65
C ARG A 93 6.24 5.94 -6.18
N GLY A 94 4.95 5.92 -5.86
CA GLY A 94 4.00 4.92 -6.34
C GLY A 94 4.26 3.51 -5.79
N ALA A 95 4.80 3.41 -4.57
CA ALA A 95 4.98 2.13 -3.90
C ALA A 95 3.63 1.49 -3.54
N ARG A 96 3.69 0.18 -3.33
CA ARG A 96 2.61 -0.68 -2.84
C ARG A 96 2.95 -1.08 -1.42
N PHE A 97 1.97 -1.02 -0.53
CA PHE A 97 2.11 -1.42 0.87
C PHE A 97 1.00 -2.41 1.22
N CYS A 98 0.89 -3.44 0.38
CA CYS A 98 -0.13 -4.48 0.45
C CYS A 98 0.54 -5.80 0.82
N PRO A 99 0.03 -6.52 1.84
CA PRO A 99 0.57 -7.81 2.27
C PRO A 99 0.66 -8.81 1.13
N VAL A 100 1.57 -9.77 1.29
CA VAL A 100 1.81 -10.82 0.30
C VAL A 100 1.58 -12.18 0.93
N LEU A 101 0.64 -12.94 0.37
CA LEU A 101 0.46 -14.35 0.69
C LEU A 101 1.46 -15.16 -0.10
N LEU A 102 2.31 -15.89 0.61
CA LEU A 102 3.22 -16.89 0.07
C LEU A 102 2.57 -18.26 0.22
N THR A 103 2.42 -19.00 -0.89
CA THR A 103 1.82 -20.34 -0.89
C THR A 103 2.77 -21.34 -1.51
N VAL A 104 2.92 -22.49 -0.89
CA VAL A 104 3.66 -23.64 -1.43
C VAL A 104 2.66 -24.72 -1.82
N VAL A 105 2.67 -25.08 -3.10
CA VAL A 105 1.77 -26.05 -3.70
C VAL A 105 2.58 -27.24 -4.17
N ASN A 106 2.06 -28.45 -3.92
CA ASN A 106 2.51 -29.66 -4.59
C ASN A 106 1.53 -29.94 -5.74
N GLU A 107 1.99 -29.74 -6.97
CA GLU A 107 1.17 -29.88 -8.18
C GLU A 107 0.78 -31.33 -8.47
N ARG A 108 1.57 -32.31 -8.00
CA ARG A 108 1.25 -33.73 -8.18
C ARG A 108 0.09 -34.17 -7.29
N GLU A 109 0.03 -33.64 -6.08
CA GLU A 109 -1.04 -33.90 -5.10
C GLU A 109 -2.20 -32.91 -5.22
N GLU A 110 -2.07 -31.91 -6.10
CA GLU A 110 -3.03 -30.82 -6.30
C GLU A 110 -3.40 -30.08 -5.00
N ASP A 111 -2.43 -29.96 -4.08
CA ASP A 111 -2.68 -29.52 -2.71
C ASP A 111 -1.72 -28.42 -2.22
N ILE A 112 -2.24 -27.55 -1.36
CA ILE A 112 -1.47 -26.49 -0.69
C ILE A 112 -0.82 -27.10 0.55
N LYS A 113 0.52 -27.15 0.55
CA LYS A 113 1.29 -27.77 1.65
C LYS A 113 1.69 -26.81 2.75
N ALA A 114 1.73 -25.51 2.46
CA ALA A 114 1.94 -24.47 3.46
C ALA A 114 1.58 -23.10 2.89
N ALA A 115 1.26 -22.16 3.79
CA ALA A 115 1.07 -20.76 3.44
C ALA A 115 1.57 -19.84 4.56
N GLY A 116 2.03 -18.65 4.20
CA GLY A 116 2.46 -17.63 5.15
C GLY A 116 2.24 -16.23 4.60
N VAL A 117 2.02 -15.26 5.49
CA VAL A 117 1.78 -13.86 5.10
C VAL A 117 3.02 -13.05 5.39
N ILE A 118 3.45 -12.25 4.41
CA ILE A 118 4.47 -11.23 4.57
C ILE A 118 3.75 -9.90 4.77
N THR A 119 3.82 -9.37 6.00
CA THR A 119 3.34 -8.04 6.38
C THR A 119 4.49 -7.02 6.34
N ASP A 120 4.16 -5.74 6.51
CA ASP A 120 5.09 -4.60 6.49
C ASP A 120 5.99 -4.57 5.24
N VAL A 121 5.39 -4.90 4.08
CA VAL A 121 6.13 -5.05 2.83
C VAL A 121 5.86 -3.89 1.88
N LEU A 122 6.86 -3.04 1.75
CA LEU A 122 6.87 -1.95 0.78
C LEU A 122 7.50 -2.42 -0.53
N ARG A 123 6.76 -2.31 -1.64
CA ARG A 123 7.17 -2.80 -2.97
C ARG A 123 7.04 -1.73 -4.02
N PHE A 124 8.07 -1.55 -4.85
CA PHE A 124 7.96 -0.71 -6.04
C PHE A 124 7.56 -1.54 -7.26
N LEU A 125 6.88 -0.90 -8.21
CA LEU A 125 6.52 -1.55 -9.46
C LEU A 125 7.78 -2.07 -10.17
N GLY A 126 7.77 -3.35 -10.53
CA GLY A 126 8.90 -4.00 -11.20
C GLY A 126 10.03 -4.46 -10.27
N ASP A 127 9.90 -4.31 -8.94
CA ASP A 127 10.91 -4.83 -8.03
C ASP A 127 11.04 -6.35 -8.14
N PRO A 128 12.27 -6.87 -8.28
CA PRO A 128 12.49 -8.31 -8.28
C PRO A 128 12.19 -8.89 -6.90
N ALA A 129 11.65 -10.11 -6.86
CA ALA A 129 11.29 -10.81 -5.62
C ALA A 129 12.34 -10.74 -4.50
N ARG A 130 13.63 -10.81 -4.84
CA ARG A 130 14.73 -10.72 -3.87
C ARG A 130 14.78 -9.44 -3.02
N ARG A 131 14.09 -8.36 -3.44
CA ARG A 131 14.05 -7.07 -2.72
C ARG A 131 12.98 -7.03 -1.63
N TRP A 132 11.88 -7.74 -1.80
CA TRP A 132 10.71 -7.66 -0.92
C TRP A 132 10.34 -8.99 -0.28
N LEU A 133 10.83 -10.12 -0.79
CA LEU A 133 10.52 -11.43 -0.26
C LEU A 133 11.23 -11.66 1.07
N ASP A 134 10.45 -11.74 2.15
CA ASP A 134 11.00 -12.10 3.47
C ASP A 134 11.49 -13.55 3.47
N ARG A 135 12.79 -13.71 3.70
CA ARG A 135 13.46 -15.01 3.77
C ARG A 135 13.10 -15.79 5.03
N ARG A 136 12.64 -15.13 6.09
CA ARG A 136 12.17 -15.79 7.32
C ARG A 136 10.86 -16.51 7.04
N VAL A 137 9.85 -15.78 6.55
CA VAL A 137 8.56 -16.35 6.13
C VAL A 137 8.76 -17.45 5.09
N LEU A 138 9.60 -17.23 4.07
CA LEU A 138 9.92 -18.27 3.09
C LEU A 138 10.50 -19.53 3.75
N ARG A 139 11.44 -19.40 4.69
CA ARG A 139 12.03 -20.55 5.38
C ARG A 139 11.01 -21.28 6.24
N GLU A 140 10.13 -20.56 6.92
CA GLU A 140 9.06 -21.12 7.76
C GLU A 140 8.07 -21.93 6.91
N VAL A 141 7.51 -21.31 5.86
CA VAL A 141 6.57 -21.97 4.94
C VAL A 141 7.21 -23.19 4.26
N MET A 142 8.47 -23.09 3.84
CA MET A 142 9.18 -24.24 3.24
C MET A 142 9.47 -25.35 4.26
N SER A 143 9.70 -25.00 5.53
CA SER A 143 9.88 -25.98 6.61
C SER A 143 8.57 -26.71 6.90
N GLU A 144 7.46 -25.98 6.96
CA GLU A 144 6.13 -26.53 7.15
C GLU A 144 5.72 -27.46 6.00
N ALA A 145 5.90 -27.02 4.75
CA ALA A 145 5.61 -27.83 3.58
C ALA A 145 6.40 -29.15 3.53
N ARG A 146 7.62 -29.16 4.08
CA ARG A 146 8.45 -30.38 4.20
C ARG A 146 8.00 -31.30 5.33
N ALA A 147 7.40 -30.74 6.38
CA ALA A 147 6.90 -31.50 7.52
C ALA A 147 5.55 -32.17 7.21
N MET A 148 4.80 -31.64 6.24
CA MET A 148 3.58 -32.28 5.75
C MET A 148 3.92 -33.53 4.91
N PRO A 149 3.48 -34.73 5.31
CA PRO A 149 3.68 -35.93 4.50
C PRO A 149 2.89 -35.83 3.19
N ALA A 150 3.50 -36.32 2.11
CA ALA A 150 2.81 -36.57 0.84
C ALA A 150 1.67 -37.58 1.09
N GLN A 151 0.46 -37.24 0.65
CA GLN A 151 -0.73 -38.08 0.83
C GLN A 151 -0.88 -39.12 -0.28
#